data_AF-A0A291Q5N7-F1
#
_entry.id   AF-A0A291Q5N7-F1
#
_cell.length_a   1.000
_cell.length_b   1.000
_cell.length_c   1.000
_cell.angle_alpha   90.00
_cell.angle_beta   90.00
_cell.angle_gamma   90.00
#
_symmetry.space_group_name_H-M   'P 1'
#
loop_
_entity.id
_entity.type
_entity.pdbx_description
1 polymer ?
#
loop_
_entity_poly.entity_id
_entity_poly.type
_entity_poly.pdbx_seq_one_letter_code
_entity_poly.pdbx_strand_id
1 'polypeptide(L)'
;MTYFVRAPHPPSERQTDAGQLPPWLLGVALFHGQLTTTAKHLDATVSDETPICSAKGCRVAAVWVLAWNNPKIHTPERRKTWLACEEHREHLSQFLGVRGMLKDVVTLPEWESRDSGSAADH
;
A
#
# COMPACT_ATOMS: atom_id res chain seq x y z
N MET A 1 -39.54 20.55 20.74
CA MET A 1 -38.14 20.48 20.27
C MET A 1 -38.09 20.86 18.80
N THR A 2 -37.33 21.88 18.43
CA THR A 2 -37.03 22.22 17.02
C THR A 2 -35.84 21.38 16.55
N TYR A 3 -36.00 20.70 15.41
CA TYR A 3 -35.00 19.84 14.80
C TYR A 3 -34.18 20.64 13.77
N PHE A 4 -32.85 20.52 13.83
CA PHE A 4 -31.96 21.11 12.83
C PHE A 4 -32.00 20.27 11.54
N VAL A 5 -32.49 20.85 10.45
CA VAL A 5 -32.40 20.24 9.11
C VAL A 5 -31.01 20.50 8.54
N ARG A 6 -30.29 19.42 8.21
CA ARG A 6 -28.95 19.49 7.60
C ARG A 6 -29.10 19.52 6.07
N ALA A 7 -28.62 20.59 5.45
CA ALA A 7 -28.74 20.80 4.00
C ALA A 7 -28.00 19.72 3.17
N PRO A 8 -28.47 19.42 1.94
CA PRO A 8 -27.77 18.52 1.03
C PRO A 8 -26.45 19.13 0.54
N HIS A 9 -25.49 18.27 0.22
CA HIS A 9 -24.20 18.64 -0.36
C HIS A 9 -24.32 18.73 -1.89
N PRO A 10 -23.64 19.68 -2.55
CA PRO A 10 -23.55 19.68 -4.02
C PRO A 10 -22.64 18.54 -4.51
N PRO A 11 -22.90 17.99 -5.72
CA PRO A 11 -21.97 17.07 -6.36
C PRO A 11 -20.71 17.81 -6.83
N SER A 12 -19.55 17.15 -6.75
CA SER A 12 -18.31 17.66 -7.33
C SER A 12 -18.23 17.28 -8.82
N GLU A 13 -18.76 18.14 -9.69
CA GLU A 13 -18.50 18.02 -11.13
C GLU A 13 -17.01 18.19 -11.41
N ARG A 14 -16.38 17.18 -12.02
CA ARG A 14 -15.13 17.34 -12.77
C ARG A 14 -15.51 17.28 -14.25
N GLN A 15 -15.72 18.46 -14.82
CA GLN A 15 -16.13 18.62 -16.21
C GLN A 15 -14.94 18.29 -17.13
N THR A 16 -15.05 17.20 -17.88
CA THR A 16 -14.06 16.82 -18.91
C THR A 16 -14.46 17.47 -20.23
N ASP A 17 -14.01 18.70 -20.47
CA ASP A 17 -14.05 19.32 -21.79
C ASP A 17 -12.63 19.64 -22.25
N ALA A 18 -12.27 19.13 -23.45
CA ALA A 18 -11.26 19.64 -24.37
C ALA A 18 -10.92 18.58 -25.43
N GLY A 19 -11.83 18.38 -26.38
CA GLY A 19 -11.44 17.87 -27.70
C GLY A 19 -10.81 18.98 -28.53
N GLN A 20 -9.59 19.43 -28.19
CA GLN A 20 -8.80 20.35 -29.03
C GLN A 20 -7.30 20.28 -28.71
N LEU A 21 -6.47 19.91 -29.68
CA LEU A 21 -5.00 19.95 -29.57
C LEU A 21 -4.45 21.29 -30.11
N PRO A 22 -3.50 21.97 -29.43
CA PRO A 22 -2.83 23.14 -29.98
C PRO A 22 -1.72 22.75 -31.00
N PRO A 23 -1.54 23.49 -32.11
CA PRO A 23 -0.60 23.14 -33.17
C PRO A 23 0.84 23.64 -32.90
N TRP A 24 1.31 23.48 -31.65
CA TRP A 24 2.63 23.85 -31.14
C TRP A 24 2.86 23.23 -29.74
N LEU A 25 4.08 23.02 -29.24
CA LEU A 25 5.42 23.28 -29.78
C LEU A 25 6.28 21.99 -29.80
N LEU A 26 7.00 21.78 -30.91
CA LEU A 26 8.35 21.21 -30.90
C LEU A 26 9.28 22.13 -30.10
N GLY A 27 10.06 21.62 -29.14
CA GLY A 27 10.89 22.47 -28.27
C GLY A 27 11.92 21.72 -27.46
N VAL A 28 13.05 21.38 -28.10
CA VAL A 28 14.24 20.85 -27.40
C VAL A 28 14.82 21.91 -26.47
N ALA A 29 15.07 21.55 -25.21
CA ALA A 29 15.93 22.32 -24.31
C ALA A 29 16.91 21.37 -23.60
N LEU A 30 18.20 21.58 -23.86
CA LEU A 30 19.31 20.76 -23.39
C LEU A 30 19.52 20.87 -21.88
N PHE A 31 19.44 19.76 -21.14
CA PHE A 31 20.02 19.67 -19.81
C PHE A 31 21.49 19.20 -19.91
N HIS A 32 22.40 20.16 -20.10
CA HIS A 32 23.83 19.94 -19.85
C HIS A 32 24.07 19.92 -18.33
N GLY A 33 24.13 18.72 -17.74
CA GLY A 33 24.34 18.51 -16.31
C GLY A 33 25.29 17.35 -16.05
N GLN A 34 26.60 17.57 -16.27
CA GLN A 34 27.62 16.55 -16.06
C GLN A 34 27.92 16.37 -14.57
N LEU A 35 27.40 15.30 -13.97
CA LEU A 35 27.85 14.77 -12.67
C LEU A 35 28.46 13.39 -12.86
N THR A 36 29.79 13.35 -12.84
CA THR A 36 30.57 12.11 -12.86
C THR A 36 30.47 11.42 -11.50
N THR A 37 29.76 10.30 -11.44
CA THR A 37 30.09 9.22 -10.50
C THR A 37 29.85 7.88 -11.17
N THR A 38 30.93 7.14 -11.35
CA THR A 38 30.95 5.78 -11.87
C THR A 38 30.48 4.82 -10.78
N ALA A 39 29.22 4.95 -10.36
CA ALA A 39 28.54 3.92 -9.60
C ALA A 39 28.29 2.76 -10.57
N LYS A 40 29.19 1.78 -10.49
CA LYS A 40 29.03 0.46 -11.09
C LYS A 40 27.71 -0.12 -10.56
N HIS A 41 26.61 0.04 -11.31
CA HIS A 41 25.43 -0.82 -11.16
C HIS A 41 25.87 -2.23 -11.56
N LEU A 42 26.59 -2.89 -10.64
CA LEU A 42 26.42 -4.31 -10.44
C LEU A 42 24.95 -4.47 -10.09
N ASP A 43 24.21 -4.90 -11.10
CA ASP A 43 22.90 -5.50 -10.98
C ASP A 43 23.01 -6.58 -9.89
N ALA A 44 22.71 -6.16 -8.66
CA ALA A 44 22.54 -7.09 -7.57
C ALA A 44 21.19 -7.74 -7.85
N THR A 45 21.24 -8.92 -8.45
CA THR A 45 20.19 -9.92 -8.34
C THR A 45 20.07 -10.29 -6.87
N VAL A 46 19.49 -9.38 -6.09
CA VAL A 46 18.97 -9.71 -4.77
C VAL A 46 17.91 -10.77 -5.05
N SER A 47 18.18 -11.98 -4.58
CA SER A 47 17.13 -12.97 -4.33
C SER A 47 16.21 -12.37 -3.27
N ASP A 48 15.28 -11.54 -3.74
CA ASP A 48 14.36 -10.67 -2.98
C ASP A 48 13.19 -11.47 -2.38
N GLU A 49 13.42 -12.76 -2.12
CA GLU A 49 12.40 -13.78 -1.88
C GLU A 49 12.02 -13.94 -0.41
N THR A 50 12.70 -13.24 0.52
CA THR A 50 12.32 -13.24 1.94
C THR A 50 11.58 -11.95 2.31
N PRO A 51 10.25 -11.99 2.52
CA PRO A 51 9.47 -10.80 2.84
C PRO A 51 9.91 -10.17 4.17
N ILE A 52 9.96 -8.83 4.21
CA ILE A 52 10.51 -8.07 5.33
C ILE A 52 9.40 -7.55 6.26
N CYS A 53 9.68 -7.51 7.57
CA CYS A 53 8.77 -6.97 8.56
C CYS A 53 8.37 -5.50 8.27
N SER A 54 7.07 -5.22 8.32
CA SER A 54 6.47 -3.89 8.10
C SER A 54 6.67 -2.90 9.26
N ALA A 55 7.27 -3.33 10.38
CA ALA A 55 7.57 -2.43 11.50
C ALA A 55 8.59 -1.36 11.08
N LYS A 56 8.37 -0.12 11.51
CA LYS A 56 9.18 1.03 11.08
C LYS A 56 10.65 0.84 11.46
N GLY A 57 11.53 0.76 10.46
CA GLY A 57 12.97 0.57 10.64
C GLY A 57 13.41 -0.88 10.83
N CYS A 58 12.47 -1.83 10.93
CA CYS A 58 12.82 -3.25 10.95
C CYS A 58 13.31 -3.72 9.57
N ARG A 59 14.23 -4.67 9.57
CA ARG A 59 14.82 -5.34 8.39
C ARG A 59 14.91 -6.86 8.56
N VAL A 60 14.29 -7.39 9.61
CA VAL A 60 14.23 -8.82 9.88
C VAL A 60 13.17 -9.47 8.97
N ALA A 61 13.44 -10.70 8.54
CA ALA A 61 12.48 -11.54 7.83
C ALA A 61 11.15 -11.63 8.60
N ALA A 62 10.04 -11.49 7.89
CA ALA A 62 8.72 -11.74 8.42
C ALA A 62 8.41 -13.23 8.39
N VAL A 63 7.71 -13.72 9.40
CA VAL A 63 7.12 -15.08 9.42
C VAL A 63 5.66 -15.07 9.90
N TRP A 64 5.10 -13.88 10.17
CA TRP A 64 3.69 -13.65 10.45
C TRP A 64 3.07 -12.65 9.48
N VAL A 65 1.77 -12.84 9.26
CA VAL A 65 0.90 -11.98 8.47
C VAL A 65 -0.26 -11.52 9.35
N LEU A 66 -0.43 -10.20 9.46
CA LEU A 66 -1.52 -9.55 10.18
C LEU A 66 -2.50 -8.94 9.18
N ALA A 67 -3.68 -9.55 9.06
CA ALA A 67 -4.77 -9.00 8.25
C ALA A 67 -5.56 -7.97 9.07
N TRP A 68 -5.82 -6.80 8.48
CA TRP A 68 -6.51 -5.70 9.15
C TRP A 68 -7.46 -4.93 8.22
N ASN A 69 -8.40 -4.21 8.82
CA ASN A 69 -9.35 -3.34 8.12
C ASN A 69 -9.64 -2.12 8.99
N ASN A 70 -9.65 -0.93 8.39
CA ASN A 70 -10.04 0.31 9.08
C ASN A 70 -11.47 0.68 8.67
N PRO A 71 -12.49 0.40 9.49
CA PRO A 71 -13.89 0.61 9.14
C PRO A 71 -14.29 2.09 9.01
N LYS A 72 -13.39 3.03 9.35
CA LYS A 72 -13.63 4.47 9.15
C LYS A 72 -13.37 4.92 7.70
N ILE A 73 -12.70 4.09 6.89
CA ILE A 73 -12.22 4.47 5.54
C ILE A 73 -12.51 3.36 4.51
N HIS A 74 -12.51 2.09 4.93
CA HIS A 74 -12.65 0.93 4.06
C HIS A 74 -13.90 0.11 4.43
N THR A 75 -14.58 -0.42 3.41
CA THR A 75 -15.66 -1.42 3.60
C THR A 75 -15.08 -2.70 4.22
N PRO A 76 -15.88 -3.55 4.90
CA PRO A 76 -15.34 -4.70 5.65
C PRO A 76 -14.72 -5.79 4.75
N GLU A 77 -15.01 -5.80 3.45
CA GLU A 77 -14.40 -6.68 2.43
C GLU A 77 -12.97 -6.23 2.09
N ARG A 78 -12.65 -4.94 2.21
CA ARG A 78 -11.35 -4.38 1.87
C ARG A 78 -10.37 -4.57 3.04
N ARG A 79 -9.67 -5.70 3.04
CA ARG A 79 -8.61 -6.02 4.00
C ARG A 79 -7.23 -5.57 3.48
N LYS A 80 -6.37 -5.17 4.39
CA LYS A 80 -4.95 -4.86 4.17
C LYS A 80 -4.11 -5.81 5.01
N THR A 81 -2.85 -5.92 4.64
CA THR A 81 -1.92 -6.92 5.19
C THR A 81 -0.66 -6.23 5.68
N TRP A 82 -0.18 -6.59 6.87
CA TRP A 82 1.13 -6.21 7.39
C TRP A 82 1.95 -7.47 7.72
N LEU A 83 3.25 -7.40 7.47
CA LEU A 83 4.21 -8.48 7.70
C LEU A 83 4.94 -8.26 9.03
N ALA A 84 5.18 -9.33 9.80
CA ALA A 84 5.86 -9.24 11.09
C ALA A 84 6.88 -10.37 11.34
N CYS A 85 7.99 -10.01 11.99
CA CYS A 85 8.89 -10.95 12.67
C CYS A 85 8.43 -11.18 14.12
N GLU A 86 9.02 -12.15 14.82
CA GLU A 86 8.56 -12.60 16.15
C GLU A 86 8.48 -11.47 17.17
N GLU A 87 9.51 -10.61 17.17
CA GLU A 87 9.62 -9.46 18.06
C GLU A 87 8.49 -8.44 17.86
N HIS A 88 8.07 -8.23 16.60
CA HIS A 88 7.11 -7.18 16.25
C HIS A 88 5.67 -7.67 16.09
N ARG A 89 5.43 -8.99 15.99
CA ARG A 89 4.09 -9.58 15.87
C ARG A 89 3.16 -9.07 16.96
N GLU A 90 3.60 -9.12 18.21
CA GLU A 90 2.78 -8.75 19.36
C GLU A 90 2.47 -7.25 19.38
N HIS A 91 3.50 -6.40 19.18
CA HIS A 91 3.32 -4.94 19.14
C HIS A 91 2.30 -4.51 18.07
N LEU A 92 2.43 -5.05 16.84
CA LEU A 92 1.52 -4.72 15.74
C LEU A 92 0.11 -5.27 15.97
N SER A 93 -0.02 -6.47 16.55
CA SER A 93 -1.31 -7.07 16.93
C SER A 93 -2.03 -6.21 17.98
N GLN A 94 -1.33 -5.80 19.05
CA GLN A 94 -1.89 -4.93 20.08
C GLN A 94 -2.30 -3.56 19.50
N PHE A 95 -1.46 -2.96 18.66
CA PHE A 95 -1.76 -1.68 17.99
C PHE A 95 -3.06 -1.74 17.17
N LEU A 96 -3.28 -2.83 16.43
CA LEU A 96 -4.49 -3.04 15.63
C LEU A 96 -5.69 -3.45 16.49
N GLY A 97 -5.46 -4.26 17.54
CA GLY A 97 -6.45 -4.78 18.47
C GLY A 97 -7.14 -3.68 19.27
N VAL A 98 -6.38 -2.79 19.92
CA VAL A 98 -6.95 -1.67 20.70
C VAL A 98 -7.73 -0.66 19.85
N ARG A 99 -7.61 -0.73 18.51
CA ARG A 99 -8.35 0.09 17.54
C ARG A 99 -9.52 -0.64 16.89
N GLY A 100 -9.75 -1.92 17.20
CA GLY A 100 -10.76 -2.76 16.57
C GLY A 100 -10.51 -3.05 15.08
N MET A 101 -9.25 -2.93 14.63
CA MET A 101 -8.86 -3.03 13.22
C MET A 101 -8.29 -4.40 12.84
N LEU A 102 -7.80 -5.18 13.81
CA LEU A 102 -7.25 -6.52 13.58
C LEU A 102 -8.35 -7.48 13.09
N LYS A 103 -8.03 -8.34 12.13
CA LYS A 103 -8.94 -9.34 11.56
C LYS A 103 -8.42 -10.76 11.64
N ASP A 104 -7.13 -10.97 11.40
CA ASP A 104 -6.49 -12.29 11.48
C ASP A 104 -4.98 -12.13 11.77
N VAL A 105 -4.38 -13.14 12.38
CA VAL A 105 -2.93 -13.26 12.60
C VAL A 105 -2.52 -14.69 12.30
N VAL A 106 -1.93 -14.90 11.14
CA VAL A 106 -1.53 -16.23 10.63
C VAL A 106 -0.04 -16.27 10.34
N THR A 107 0.51 -17.48 10.24
CA THR A 107 1.90 -17.63 9.80
C THR A 107 2.02 -17.23 8.32
N LEU A 108 3.20 -16.77 7.92
CA LEU A 108 3.47 -16.41 6.53
C LEU A 108 3.25 -17.59 5.55
N PRO A 109 3.77 -18.81 5.79
CA PRO A 109 3.55 -19.94 4.86
C PRO A 109 2.08 -20.34 4.72
N GLU A 110 1.31 -20.21 5.80
CA GLU A 110 -0.13 -20.44 5.79
C GLU A 110 -0.87 -19.38 4.95
N TRP A 111 -0.45 -18.12 5.02
CA TRP A 111 -1.01 -17.06 4.19
C TRP A 111 -0.64 -17.21 2.71
N GLU A 112 0.62 -17.50 2.40
CA GLU A 112 1.10 -17.76 1.04
C GLU A 112 0.36 -18.93 0.38
N SER A 113 0.07 -19.99 1.14
CA SER A 113 -0.73 -21.14 0.69
C SER A 113 -2.18 -20.77 0.35
N ARG A 114 -2.75 -19.76 1.00
CA ARG A 114 -4.12 -19.25 0.73
C ARG A 114 -4.13 -18.26 -0.45
N ASP A 115 -3.10 -17.44 -0.58
CA ASP A 115 -2.96 -16.42 -1.62
C ASP A 115 -2.66 -17.04 -2.99
N SER A 116 -1.71 -17.98 -3.05
CA SER A 116 -1.37 -18.74 -4.27
C SER A 116 -2.55 -19.53 -4.85
N GLY A 117 -3.42 -20.08 -3.99
CA GLY A 117 -4.68 -20.71 -4.41
C GLY A 117 -5.68 -19.75 -5.04
N SER A 118 -5.62 -18.45 -4.74
CA SER A 118 -6.52 -17.43 -5.31
C SER A 118 -6.05 -16.92 -6.69
N ALA A 119 -4.80 -17.20 -7.08
CA ALA A 119 -4.22 -16.76 -8.34
C ALA A 119 -4.50 -17.72 -9.53
N ALA A 120 -4.99 -18.94 -9.27
CA ALA A 120 -5.17 -19.98 -10.28
C ALA A 120 -6.53 -19.96 -11.03
N ASP A 121 -7.52 -19.20 -10.53
CA ASP A 121 -8.90 -19.17 -11.05
C ASP A 121 -9.22 -17.87 -11.83
N HIS A 122 -8.45 -17.55 -12.88
CA HIS A 122 -8.72 -16.43 -13.82
C HIS A 122 -8.53 -16.82 -15.29
#